data_AF-S8F6Y0-F1
#
_entry.id   AF-S8F6Y0-F1
#
_cell.length_a   1.000
_cell.length_b   1.000
_cell.length_c   1.000
_cell.angle_alpha   90.00
_cell.angle_beta   90.00
_cell.angle_gamma   90.00
#
_symmetry.space_group_name_H-M   'P 1'
#
loop_
_entity.id
_entity.type
_entity.pdbx_description
1 polymer ?
#
loop_
_entity_poly.entity_id
_entity_poly.type
_entity_poly.pdbx_seq_one_letter_code
_entity_poly.pdbx_strand_id
1 'polypeptide(L)'
;MVATVWYVAGGLLLLVVYIKLNDAKLRRIAPEAAAFAPNRWTQEDVRRTSEQLAASTASLLDDKLPSKTGRRYIITGGAGFLGGWIVLHLLARGEDPRRIRVLDIRRPIRKDLLEGAATEVDFVQVDVSDTQAIQAAFDKPWPPAKSDVAGEPDPEITVFHTAATIRFFERDPSLLHLSEKVNLSGTQNVLDASRRVGASAFVYTSSGSISVHSSRFFLWPWETEPKQFTQVVNDDDTLIPKRHEDFFSNYAVSKCHAERTVRTADRSRSGNGVLRTGCIRPGNGIYGPGGDLLVGSYLVRKTNPTWIPNILQSFIYVENCSLAHLCYEARLIERQNGGKNPDVGGQAFCVADGGPPTTYGDVYDALTQLSNGACAFPKLSCTTMLGIAHLVEGYDRLWHSLARSPLASFAKPLPRVGGDIIFLQPSMFALTVIHLIFDDSRARSPPEKGGLGYNGNITTIEGVCKVALEHQRGDGKGWERVVAGHKDEGHGFGLARAEKGVEEVIEKLANGVGVEPKTILS
;
A
#
# COMPACT_ATOMS: atom_id res chain seq x y z
N MET A 1 -7.88 51.57 -15.91
CA MET A 1 -7.51 50.33 -16.62
C MET A 1 -6.02 50.02 -16.54
N VAL A 2 -5.11 50.92 -16.93
CA VAL A 2 -3.65 50.65 -16.93
C VAL A 2 -3.10 50.25 -15.55
N ALA A 3 -3.47 50.97 -14.48
CA ALA A 3 -3.04 50.61 -13.12
C ALA A 3 -3.53 49.22 -12.68
N THR A 4 -4.79 48.88 -12.99
CA THR A 4 -5.38 47.56 -12.71
C THR A 4 -4.61 46.44 -13.41
N VAL A 5 -4.21 46.65 -14.67
CA VAL A 5 -3.39 45.69 -15.43
C VAL A 5 -2.03 45.48 -14.75
N TRP A 6 -1.37 46.55 -14.31
CA TRP A 6 -0.09 46.44 -13.61
C TRP A 6 -0.20 45.76 -12.24
N TYR A 7 -1.28 45.98 -11.49
CA TYR A 7 -1.52 45.27 -10.23
C TYR A 7 -1.75 43.77 -10.44
N VAL A 8 -2.55 43.40 -11.45
CA VAL A 8 -2.79 41.99 -11.79
C VAL A 8 -1.49 41.34 -12.27
N ALA A 9 -0.75 41.98 -13.18
CA ALA A 9 0.52 41.47 -13.67
C ALA A 9 1.57 41.34 -12.55
N GLY A 10 1.66 42.33 -11.66
CA GLY A 10 2.53 42.29 -10.49
C GLY A 10 2.17 41.16 -9.52
N GLY A 11 0.88 40.97 -9.24
CA GLY A 11 0.40 39.87 -8.40
C GLY A 11 0.70 38.50 -8.99
N LEU A 12 0.46 38.30 -10.29
CA LEU A 12 0.80 37.06 -11.00
C LEU A 12 2.31 36.80 -11.00
N LEU A 13 3.13 37.83 -11.22
CA LEU A 13 4.58 37.71 -11.15
C LEU A 13 5.04 37.30 -9.76
N LEU A 14 4.52 37.93 -8.70
CA LEU A 14 4.84 37.57 -7.31
C LEU A 14 4.43 36.12 -7.00
N LEU A 15 3.28 35.66 -7.49
CA LEU A 15 2.84 34.28 -7.34
C LEU A 15 3.80 33.29 -8.04
N VAL A 16 4.21 33.59 -9.28
CA VAL A 16 5.17 32.74 -10.02
C VAL A 16 6.52 32.70 -9.31
N VAL A 17 7.01 33.84 -8.83
CA VAL A 17 8.25 33.93 -8.04
C VAL A 17 8.13 33.10 -6.77
N TYR A 18 7.02 33.23 -6.03
CA TYR A 18 6.75 32.45 -4.83
C TYR A 18 6.78 30.94 -5.11
N ILE A 19 6.05 30.49 -6.14
CA ILE A 19 6.00 29.08 -6.55
C ILE A 19 7.41 28.56 -6.85
N LYS A 20 8.22 29.30 -7.61
CA LYS A 20 9.59 28.88 -7.93
C LYS A 20 10.48 28.80 -6.68
N LEU A 21 10.38 29.77 -5.78
CA LEU A 21 11.17 29.80 -4.54
C LEU A 21 10.76 28.68 -3.58
N ASN A 22 9.47 28.42 -3.44
CA ASN A 22 8.98 27.34 -2.58
C ASN A 22 9.31 25.96 -3.16
N ASP A 23 9.19 25.78 -4.48
CA ASP A 23 9.64 24.56 -5.16
C ASP A 23 11.13 24.30 -4.96
N ALA A 24 11.98 25.33 -5.03
CA ALA A 24 13.41 25.18 -4.81
C ALA A 24 13.72 24.63 -3.40
N LYS A 25 12.92 25.00 -2.40
CA LYS A 25 13.02 24.49 -1.02
C LYS A 25 12.55 23.03 -0.93
N LEU A 26 11.39 22.71 -1.49
CA LEU A 26 10.78 21.37 -1.43
C LEU A 26 11.51 20.32 -2.29
N ARG A 27 12.24 20.74 -3.33
CA ARG A 27 13.03 19.85 -4.20
C ARG A 27 14.39 19.47 -3.63
N ARG A 28 14.79 20.10 -2.51
CA ARG A 28 16.04 19.77 -1.84
C ARG A 28 15.92 18.40 -1.16
N ILE A 29 17.03 17.66 -1.11
CA ILE A 29 17.17 16.55 -0.18
C ILE A 29 17.75 17.11 1.12
N ALA A 30 17.03 16.97 2.22
CA ALA A 30 17.51 17.42 3.53
C ALA A 30 18.86 16.75 3.85
N PRO A 31 19.86 17.46 4.43
CA PRO A 31 21.15 16.87 4.77
C PRO A 31 21.04 15.62 5.65
N GLU A 32 20.11 15.63 6.60
CA GLU A 32 19.80 14.48 7.45
C GLU A 32 19.29 13.28 6.66
N ALA A 33 18.42 13.51 5.67
CA ALA A 33 17.92 12.45 4.79
C ALA A 33 19.03 11.90 3.89
N ALA A 34 19.86 12.79 3.32
CA ALA A 34 20.96 12.40 2.44
C ALA A 34 21.96 11.44 3.13
N ALA A 35 22.13 11.53 4.46
CA ALA A 35 22.98 10.64 5.21
C ALA A 35 22.52 9.16 5.18
N PHE A 36 21.22 8.89 4.97
CA PHE A 36 20.68 7.54 4.88
C PHE A 36 20.87 6.90 3.49
N ALA A 37 21.14 7.71 2.46
CA ALA A 37 21.30 7.24 1.08
C ALA A 37 22.57 7.83 0.45
N PRO A 38 23.76 7.39 0.90
CA PRO A 38 25.03 7.96 0.44
C PRO A 38 25.31 7.67 -1.05
N ASN A 39 24.76 6.58 -1.58
CA ASN A 39 24.92 6.16 -2.97
C ASN A 39 23.57 6.12 -3.69
N ARG A 40 23.56 6.56 -4.94
CA ARG A 40 22.40 6.52 -5.84
C ARG A 40 22.53 5.37 -6.82
N TRP A 41 21.42 4.90 -7.38
CA TRP A 41 21.46 3.81 -8.34
C TRP A 41 22.11 4.27 -9.64
N THR A 42 23.02 3.46 -10.17
CA THR A 42 23.54 3.66 -11.52
C THR A 42 22.72 2.84 -12.52
N GLN A 43 22.75 3.21 -13.80
CA GLN A 43 22.09 2.41 -14.84
C GLN A 43 22.68 0.99 -14.94
N GLU A 44 23.95 0.83 -14.60
CA GLU A 44 24.60 -0.47 -14.58
C GLU A 44 24.10 -1.35 -13.43
N ASP A 45 23.82 -0.77 -12.25
CA ASP A 45 23.21 -1.52 -11.15
C ASP A 45 21.85 -2.08 -11.55
N VAL A 46 21.00 -1.25 -12.18
CA VAL A 46 19.66 -1.66 -12.65
C VAL A 46 19.77 -2.75 -13.70
N ARG A 47 20.65 -2.59 -14.70
CA ARG A 47 20.87 -3.57 -15.77
C ARG A 47 21.31 -4.92 -15.19
N ARG A 48 22.36 -4.92 -14.36
CA ARG A 48 22.90 -6.13 -13.73
C ARG A 48 21.84 -6.83 -12.89
N THR A 49 21.09 -6.10 -12.05
CA THR A 49 20.03 -6.69 -11.23
C THR A 49 18.90 -7.28 -12.08
N SER A 50 18.49 -6.60 -13.14
CA SER A 50 17.48 -7.12 -14.07
C SER A 50 17.95 -8.40 -14.77
N GLU A 51 19.20 -8.46 -15.22
CA GLU A 51 19.78 -9.65 -15.85
C GLU A 51 19.85 -10.84 -14.89
N GLN A 52 20.25 -10.59 -13.64
CA GLN A 52 20.25 -11.63 -12.59
C GLN A 52 18.85 -12.17 -12.31
N LEU A 53 17.83 -11.32 -12.35
CA LEU A 53 16.43 -11.70 -12.09
C LEU A 53 15.69 -12.22 -13.33
N ALA A 54 16.26 -12.12 -14.53
CA ALA A 54 15.60 -12.53 -15.77
C ALA A 54 15.24 -14.02 -15.81
N ALA A 55 15.96 -14.87 -15.05
CA ALA A 55 15.67 -16.29 -14.90
C ALA A 55 15.01 -16.65 -13.55
N SER A 56 14.67 -15.67 -12.71
CA SER A 56 14.03 -15.90 -11.42
C SER A 56 12.63 -16.51 -11.56
N THR A 57 12.26 -17.38 -10.61
CA THR A 57 10.90 -17.91 -10.43
C THR A 57 9.92 -16.79 -10.07
N ALA A 58 8.63 -17.07 -10.02
CA ALA A 58 7.61 -16.06 -9.76
C ALA A 58 7.80 -15.36 -8.39
N SER A 59 8.20 -16.11 -7.35
CA SER A 59 8.53 -15.57 -6.02
C SER A 59 10.04 -15.52 -5.80
N LEU A 60 10.51 -14.48 -5.12
CA LEU A 60 11.90 -14.30 -4.73
C LEU A 60 12.23 -14.97 -3.37
N LEU A 61 11.24 -15.59 -2.74
CA LEU A 61 11.32 -16.19 -1.40
C LEU A 61 11.12 -17.70 -1.33
N ASP A 62 11.08 -18.42 -2.46
CA ASP A 62 10.66 -19.84 -2.52
C ASP A 62 11.34 -20.78 -1.48
N ASP A 63 12.58 -20.51 -1.05
CA ASP A 63 13.30 -21.30 -0.02
C ASP A 63 13.54 -20.58 1.33
N LYS A 64 12.93 -19.40 1.52
CA LYS A 64 13.19 -18.51 2.66
C LYS A 64 11.98 -18.34 3.59
N LEU A 65 10.93 -19.10 3.36
CA LEU A 65 9.71 -19.06 4.16
C LEU A 65 9.87 -19.87 5.47
N PRO A 66 9.21 -19.46 6.57
CA PRO A 66 9.14 -20.28 7.78
C PRO A 66 8.54 -21.66 7.50
N SER A 67 8.90 -22.65 8.30
CA SER A 67 8.41 -24.02 8.15
C SER A 67 6.88 -24.13 8.19
N LYS A 68 6.34 -25.14 7.49
CA LYS A 68 4.94 -25.55 7.61
C LYS A 68 4.53 -25.73 9.06
N THR A 69 3.33 -25.28 9.42
CA THR A 69 2.77 -25.42 10.77
C THR A 69 1.59 -26.40 10.82
N GLY A 70 0.91 -26.64 9.69
CA GLY A 70 -0.27 -27.50 9.62
C GLY A 70 -1.53 -26.88 10.23
N ARG A 71 -1.53 -25.59 10.53
CA ARG A 71 -2.68 -24.88 11.13
C ARG A 71 -3.78 -24.61 10.13
N ARG A 72 -4.93 -24.16 10.63
CA ARG A 72 -5.99 -23.54 9.84
C ARG A 72 -5.75 -22.03 9.74
N TYR A 73 -5.99 -21.43 8.59
CA TYR A 73 -5.70 -20.04 8.30
C TYR A 73 -6.93 -19.29 7.83
N ILE A 74 -7.24 -18.18 8.49
CA ILE A 74 -8.25 -17.23 8.00
C ILE A 74 -7.53 -15.95 7.59
N ILE A 75 -7.62 -15.58 6.31
CA ILE A 75 -7.02 -14.37 5.76
C ILE A 75 -8.12 -13.41 5.32
N THR A 76 -8.39 -12.40 6.15
CA THR A 76 -9.28 -11.30 5.73
C THR A 76 -8.51 -10.33 4.84
N GLY A 77 -9.11 -9.88 3.75
CA GLY A 77 -8.40 -9.16 2.69
C GLY A 77 -7.54 -10.09 1.82
N GLY A 78 -7.75 -11.42 1.92
CA GLY A 78 -6.91 -12.43 1.27
C GLY A 78 -7.05 -12.49 -0.26
N ALA A 79 -8.09 -11.88 -0.84
CA ALA A 79 -8.21 -11.72 -2.29
C ALA A 79 -7.50 -10.44 -2.79
N GLY A 80 -7.05 -9.59 -1.87
CA GLY A 80 -6.32 -8.36 -2.15
C GLY A 80 -4.83 -8.57 -2.43
N PHE A 81 -4.10 -7.46 -2.48
CA PHE A 81 -2.69 -7.43 -2.86
C PHE A 81 -1.78 -8.19 -1.87
N LEU A 82 -1.64 -7.69 -0.64
CA LEU A 82 -0.83 -8.33 0.40
C LEU A 82 -1.42 -9.68 0.84
N GLY A 83 -2.73 -9.72 1.10
CA GLY A 83 -3.39 -10.95 1.56
C GLY A 83 -3.26 -12.10 0.57
N GLY A 84 -3.31 -11.82 -0.74
CA GLY A 84 -3.05 -12.82 -1.78
C GLY A 84 -1.63 -13.38 -1.71
N TRP A 85 -0.63 -12.53 -1.46
CA TRP A 85 0.75 -13.00 -1.26
C TRP A 85 0.95 -13.81 0.02
N ILE A 86 0.18 -13.54 1.07
CA ILE A 86 0.16 -14.40 2.27
C ILE A 86 -0.40 -15.78 1.90
N VAL A 87 -1.51 -15.85 1.16
CA VAL A 87 -2.07 -17.13 0.67
C VAL A 87 -1.04 -17.90 -0.16
N LEU A 88 -0.39 -17.24 -1.13
CA LEU A 88 0.62 -17.87 -1.98
C LEU A 88 1.81 -18.39 -1.18
N HIS A 89 2.32 -17.64 -0.20
CA HIS A 89 3.42 -18.12 0.65
C HIS A 89 3.00 -19.25 1.61
N LEU A 90 1.76 -19.25 2.11
CA LEU A 90 1.25 -20.38 2.90
C LEU A 90 1.22 -21.67 2.05
N LEU A 91 0.76 -21.57 0.80
CA LEU A 91 0.78 -22.70 -0.15
C LEU A 91 2.22 -23.12 -0.48
N ALA A 92 3.11 -22.15 -0.75
CA ALA A 92 4.51 -22.40 -1.10
C ALA A 92 5.28 -23.10 0.03
N ARG A 93 5.05 -22.74 1.31
CA ARG A 93 5.63 -23.47 2.45
C ARG A 93 4.99 -24.84 2.72
N GLY A 94 4.01 -25.25 1.92
CA GLY A 94 3.41 -26.58 1.93
C GLY A 94 2.15 -26.74 2.79
N GLU A 95 1.47 -25.66 3.17
CA GLU A 95 0.17 -25.77 3.84
C GLU A 95 -0.89 -26.41 2.93
N ASP A 96 -1.81 -27.19 3.51
CA ASP A 96 -2.92 -27.75 2.75
C ASP A 96 -3.89 -26.62 2.34
N PRO A 97 -4.19 -26.42 1.05
CA PRO A 97 -5.11 -25.36 0.61
C PRO A 97 -6.49 -25.44 1.28
N ARG A 98 -6.96 -26.64 1.65
CA ARG A 98 -8.25 -26.85 2.35
C ARG A 98 -8.24 -26.32 3.79
N ARG A 99 -7.06 -26.08 4.36
CA ARG A 99 -6.89 -25.42 5.66
C ARG A 99 -6.75 -23.90 5.54
N ILE A 100 -6.85 -23.34 4.34
CA ILE A 100 -6.79 -21.90 4.10
C ILE A 100 -8.18 -21.41 3.71
N ARG A 101 -8.63 -20.34 4.37
CA ARG A 101 -9.87 -19.65 4.08
C ARG A 101 -9.62 -18.15 3.87
N VAL A 102 -10.04 -17.65 2.71
CA VAL A 102 -9.97 -16.25 2.32
C VAL A 102 -11.33 -15.58 2.53
N LEU A 103 -11.31 -14.45 3.24
CA LEU A 103 -12.47 -13.59 3.48
C LEU A 103 -12.21 -12.25 2.81
N ASP A 104 -13.04 -11.85 1.86
CA ASP A 104 -12.87 -10.56 1.18
C ASP A 104 -14.22 -10.06 0.63
N ILE A 105 -14.36 -8.75 0.43
CA ILE A 105 -15.56 -8.18 -0.18
C ILE A 105 -15.67 -8.52 -1.67
N ARG A 106 -14.56 -8.93 -2.30
CA ARG A 106 -14.48 -9.31 -3.72
C ARG A 106 -13.77 -10.64 -3.92
N ARG A 107 -14.16 -11.37 -4.97
CA ARG A 107 -13.47 -12.60 -5.37
C ARG A 107 -12.03 -12.29 -5.85
N PRO A 108 -11.09 -13.23 -5.67
CA PRO A 108 -9.76 -13.11 -6.27
C PRO A 108 -9.86 -12.90 -7.78
N ILE A 109 -9.08 -11.95 -8.29
CA ILE A 109 -8.96 -11.67 -9.74
C ILE A 109 -7.55 -11.93 -10.26
N ARG A 110 -6.57 -12.08 -9.36
CA ARG A 110 -5.20 -12.39 -9.75
C ARG A 110 -5.13 -13.84 -10.24
N LYS A 111 -4.47 -14.06 -11.38
CA LYS A 111 -4.38 -15.38 -12.02
C LYS A 111 -3.70 -16.42 -11.12
N ASP A 112 -2.67 -16.00 -10.39
CA ASP A 112 -1.95 -16.84 -9.43
C ASP A 112 -2.81 -17.34 -8.25
N LEU A 113 -3.92 -16.67 -7.94
CA LEU A 113 -4.91 -17.10 -6.96
C LEU A 113 -6.05 -17.94 -7.57
N LEU A 114 -6.05 -18.13 -8.90
CA LEU A 114 -7.11 -18.83 -9.65
C LEU A 114 -6.59 -20.10 -10.34
N GLU A 115 -5.34 -20.49 -10.09
CA GLU A 115 -4.69 -21.64 -10.71
C GLU A 115 -4.00 -22.51 -9.65
N GLY A 116 -3.71 -23.77 -10.01
CA GLY A 116 -3.02 -24.72 -9.13
C GLY A 116 -3.73 -24.93 -7.78
N ALA A 117 -2.94 -25.08 -6.71
CA ALA A 117 -3.44 -25.32 -5.36
C ALA A 117 -4.31 -24.19 -4.80
N ALA A 118 -4.16 -22.95 -5.32
CA ALA A 118 -4.99 -21.83 -4.89
C ALA A 118 -6.47 -22.02 -5.23
N THR A 119 -6.80 -22.84 -6.25
CA THR A 119 -8.20 -23.16 -6.59
C THR A 119 -8.93 -23.98 -5.53
N GLU A 120 -8.19 -24.65 -4.64
CA GLU A 120 -8.73 -25.45 -3.54
C GLU A 120 -8.89 -24.64 -2.24
N VAL A 121 -8.43 -23.38 -2.21
CA VAL A 121 -8.55 -22.47 -1.07
C VAL A 121 -10.01 -22.02 -0.92
N ASP A 122 -10.55 -22.14 0.29
CA ASP A 122 -11.93 -21.75 0.55
C ASP A 122 -12.09 -20.23 0.47
N PHE A 123 -13.15 -19.75 -0.19
CA PHE A 123 -13.45 -18.33 -0.32
C PHE A 123 -14.83 -18.00 0.25
N VAL A 124 -14.89 -16.93 1.04
CA VAL A 124 -16.14 -16.37 1.57
C VAL A 124 -16.20 -14.88 1.24
N GLN A 125 -17.22 -14.47 0.50
CA GLN A 125 -17.45 -13.06 0.22
C GLN A 125 -18.07 -12.38 1.45
N VAL A 126 -17.36 -11.41 2.04
CA VAL A 126 -17.80 -10.76 3.27
C VAL A 126 -17.23 -9.35 3.42
N ASP A 127 -18.04 -8.43 3.93
CA ASP A 127 -17.59 -7.11 4.37
C ASP A 127 -17.23 -7.19 5.86
N VAL A 128 -15.99 -6.82 6.22
CA VAL A 128 -15.53 -6.87 7.61
C VAL A 128 -16.32 -5.95 8.56
N SER A 129 -16.99 -4.93 8.02
CA SER A 129 -17.87 -4.05 8.79
C SER A 129 -19.24 -4.66 9.11
N ASP A 130 -19.59 -5.80 8.51
CA ASP A 130 -20.80 -6.57 8.84
C ASP A 130 -20.45 -7.65 9.87
N THR A 131 -20.80 -7.38 11.13
CA THR A 131 -20.51 -8.26 12.26
C THR A 131 -21.15 -9.65 12.11
N GLN A 132 -22.37 -9.74 11.59
CA GLN A 132 -23.07 -11.04 11.46
C GLN A 132 -22.47 -11.87 10.34
N ALA A 133 -22.19 -11.23 9.20
CA ALA A 133 -21.59 -11.92 8.07
C ALA A 133 -20.17 -12.41 8.38
N ILE A 134 -19.38 -11.62 9.14
CA ILE A 134 -18.06 -12.07 9.61
C ILE A 134 -18.17 -13.24 10.56
N GLN A 135 -19.07 -13.20 11.54
CA GLN A 135 -19.25 -14.33 12.45
C GLN A 135 -19.62 -15.61 11.68
N ALA A 136 -20.57 -15.51 10.74
CA ALA A 136 -20.96 -16.64 9.89
C ALA A 136 -19.79 -17.18 9.03
N ALA A 137 -18.93 -16.30 8.51
CA ALA A 137 -17.75 -16.69 7.73
C ALA A 137 -16.70 -17.44 8.59
N PHE A 138 -16.56 -17.05 9.85
CA PHE A 138 -15.68 -17.70 10.82
C PHE A 138 -16.25 -19.05 11.28
N ASP A 139 -17.56 -19.14 11.52
CA ASP A 139 -18.25 -20.37 11.95
C ASP A 139 -18.44 -21.40 10.82
N LYS A 140 -18.21 -21.00 9.55
CA LYS A 140 -18.34 -21.90 8.39
C LYS A 140 -17.49 -23.18 8.62
N PRO A 141 -18.07 -24.38 8.46
CA PRO A 141 -17.33 -25.63 8.61
C PRO A 141 -16.12 -25.71 7.67
N TRP A 142 -15.01 -26.28 8.16
CA TRP A 142 -13.81 -26.51 7.34
C TRP A 142 -14.02 -27.72 6.41
N PRO A 143 -13.56 -27.65 5.15
CA PRO A 143 -13.57 -28.82 4.28
C PRO A 143 -12.61 -29.88 4.83
N PRO A 144 -12.89 -31.19 4.62
CA PRO A 144 -12.01 -32.26 5.07
C PRO A 144 -10.67 -32.17 4.35
N ALA A 145 -9.57 -32.06 5.10
CA ALA A 145 -8.22 -32.03 4.55
C ALA A 145 -7.62 -33.44 4.55
N LYS A 146 -6.78 -33.76 3.54
CA LYS A 146 -6.16 -35.09 3.44
C LYS A 146 -5.21 -35.37 4.61
N SER A 147 -4.70 -34.31 5.23
CA SER A 147 -3.84 -34.37 6.41
C SER A 147 -4.61 -34.43 7.73
N ASP A 148 -5.94 -34.50 7.71
CA ASP A 148 -6.74 -34.69 8.94
C ASP A 148 -6.63 -36.16 9.39
N VAL A 149 -6.23 -36.38 10.64
CA VAL A 149 -6.12 -37.71 11.25
C VAL A 149 -7.33 -37.92 12.16
N ALA A 150 -8.07 -39.00 11.93
CA ALA A 150 -9.25 -39.31 12.74
C ALA A 150 -8.86 -39.53 14.21
N GLY A 151 -9.51 -38.79 15.12
CA GLY A 151 -9.27 -38.87 16.56
C GLY A 151 -8.26 -37.86 17.11
N GLU A 152 -7.56 -37.12 16.25
CA GLU A 152 -6.74 -35.99 16.68
C GLU A 152 -7.59 -34.72 16.88
N PRO A 153 -7.19 -33.80 17.78
CA PRO A 153 -7.86 -32.52 17.93
C PRO A 153 -7.80 -31.71 16.63
N ASP A 154 -8.83 -30.88 16.42
CA ASP A 154 -8.84 -29.94 15.30
C ASP A 154 -7.57 -29.06 15.31
N PRO A 155 -6.96 -28.80 14.13
CA PRO A 155 -5.80 -27.91 14.05
C PRO A 155 -6.13 -26.51 14.58
N GLU A 156 -5.18 -25.92 15.29
CA GLU A 156 -5.30 -24.56 15.78
C GLU A 156 -5.44 -23.54 14.63
N ILE A 157 -6.05 -22.39 14.91
CA ILE A 157 -6.33 -21.36 13.91
C ILE A 157 -5.37 -20.16 14.06
N THR A 158 -4.80 -19.74 12.94
CA THR A 158 -4.10 -18.46 12.75
C THR A 158 -4.96 -17.52 11.91
N VAL A 159 -5.05 -16.26 12.31
CA VAL A 159 -5.74 -15.21 11.54
C VAL A 159 -4.76 -14.15 11.06
N PHE A 160 -4.74 -13.91 9.76
CA PHE A 160 -4.05 -12.77 9.15
C PHE A 160 -5.07 -11.71 8.76
N HIS A 161 -5.04 -10.57 9.46
CA HIS A 161 -5.98 -9.47 9.20
C HIS A 161 -5.33 -8.39 8.33
N THR A 162 -5.59 -8.47 7.01
CA THR A 162 -5.05 -7.52 6.00
C THR A 162 -6.10 -6.58 5.41
N ALA A 163 -7.39 -6.82 5.70
CA ALA A 163 -8.49 -5.99 5.20
C ALA A 163 -8.40 -4.56 5.75
N ALA A 164 -8.44 -3.57 4.86
CA ALA A 164 -8.42 -2.16 5.22
C ALA A 164 -9.02 -1.31 4.10
N THR A 165 -9.51 -0.12 4.45
CA THR A 165 -9.74 0.97 3.50
C THR A 165 -8.60 1.98 3.62
N ILE A 166 -7.99 2.37 2.51
CA ILE A 166 -6.81 3.22 2.48
C ILE A 166 -7.21 4.61 1.99
N ARG A 167 -7.69 5.46 2.90
CA ARG A 167 -8.05 6.87 2.64
C ARG A 167 -6.93 7.82 3.06
N PHE A 168 -5.74 7.65 2.48
CA PHE A 168 -4.54 8.42 2.85
C PHE A 168 -4.61 9.90 2.44
N PHE A 169 -5.53 10.25 1.54
CA PHE A 169 -5.70 11.59 0.98
C PHE A 169 -6.58 12.52 1.82
N GLU A 170 -7.23 12.00 2.87
CA GLU A 170 -8.27 12.74 3.60
C GLU A 170 -7.88 12.90 5.07
N ARG A 171 -8.05 14.11 5.63
CA ARG A 171 -7.59 14.49 6.98
C ARG A 171 -8.60 15.30 7.82
N ASP A 172 -9.77 15.63 7.27
CA ASP A 172 -10.84 16.32 7.99
C ASP A 172 -11.46 15.38 9.05
N PRO A 173 -11.41 15.72 10.35
CA PRO A 173 -11.95 14.87 11.40
C PRO A 173 -13.42 14.45 11.21
N SER A 174 -14.24 15.27 10.55
CA SER A 174 -15.66 14.98 10.29
C SER A 174 -15.89 13.81 9.31
N LEU A 175 -14.84 13.35 8.64
CA LEU A 175 -14.84 12.21 7.72
C LEU A 175 -14.13 10.98 8.29
N LEU A 176 -13.56 11.04 9.50
CA LEU A 176 -12.80 9.95 10.12
C LEU A 176 -13.58 8.63 10.19
N HIS A 177 -14.88 8.70 10.49
CA HIS A 177 -15.78 7.53 10.55
C HIS A 177 -15.79 6.69 9.25
N LEU A 178 -15.49 7.28 8.08
CA LEU A 178 -15.39 6.54 6.82
C LEU A 178 -14.19 5.57 6.82
N SER A 179 -13.09 5.97 7.45
CA SER A 179 -11.92 5.10 7.65
C SER A 179 -12.14 4.13 8.81
N GLU A 180 -12.67 4.60 9.94
CA GLU A 180 -12.87 3.79 11.15
C GLU A 180 -13.93 2.69 10.99
N LYS A 181 -14.93 2.89 10.13
CA LYS A 181 -15.94 1.85 9.84
C LYS A 181 -15.28 0.52 9.44
N VAL A 182 -14.28 0.57 8.57
CA VAL A 182 -13.58 -0.64 8.11
C VAL A 182 -12.36 -0.92 8.99
N ASN A 183 -11.51 0.08 9.19
CA ASN A 183 -10.20 -0.13 9.81
C ASN A 183 -10.25 -0.32 11.31
N LEU A 184 -11.28 0.18 12.01
CA LEU A 184 -11.40 0.02 13.47
C LEU A 184 -12.55 -0.92 13.81
N SER A 185 -13.78 -0.60 13.39
CA SER A 185 -14.96 -1.43 13.69
C SER A 185 -14.86 -2.78 13.00
N GLY A 186 -14.41 -2.81 11.74
CA GLY A 186 -14.16 -4.07 11.03
C GLY A 186 -13.06 -4.91 11.68
N THR A 187 -11.95 -4.30 12.12
CA THR A 187 -10.90 -5.01 12.86
C THR A 187 -11.42 -5.59 14.18
N GLN A 188 -12.25 -4.84 14.92
CA GLN A 188 -12.88 -5.32 16.15
C GLN A 188 -13.78 -6.53 15.87
N ASN A 189 -14.61 -6.49 14.81
CA ASN A 189 -15.46 -7.62 14.40
C ASN A 189 -14.63 -8.88 14.12
N VAL A 190 -13.55 -8.76 13.36
CA VAL A 190 -12.66 -9.88 13.01
C VAL A 190 -11.97 -10.44 14.26
N LEU A 191 -11.50 -9.58 15.14
CA LEU A 191 -10.87 -9.95 16.41
C LEU A 191 -11.84 -10.70 17.33
N ASP A 192 -13.09 -10.24 17.45
CA ASP A 192 -14.11 -10.91 18.26
C ASP A 192 -14.53 -12.25 17.68
N ALA A 193 -14.68 -12.34 16.36
CA ALA A 193 -14.96 -13.60 15.67
C ALA A 193 -13.81 -14.60 15.85
N SER A 194 -12.56 -14.13 15.79
CA SER A 194 -11.36 -14.94 16.02
C SER A 194 -11.34 -15.54 17.43
N ARG A 195 -11.68 -14.74 18.45
CA ARG A 195 -11.81 -15.23 19.83
C ARG A 195 -12.92 -16.26 20.00
N ARG A 196 -14.05 -16.07 19.31
CA ARG A 196 -15.21 -16.97 19.40
C ARG A 196 -14.90 -18.35 18.83
N VAL A 197 -14.20 -18.43 17.70
CA VAL A 197 -13.81 -19.71 17.08
C VAL A 197 -12.57 -20.34 17.73
N GLY A 198 -11.99 -19.71 18.76
CA GLY A 198 -10.83 -20.26 19.46
C GLY A 198 -9.51 -20.11 18.70
N ALA A 199 -9.34 -19.08 17.87
CA ALA A 199 -8.06 -18.80 17.24
C ALA A 199 -6.98 -18.55 18.30
N SER A 200 -5.78 -19.08 18.10
CA SER A 200 -4.69 -18.92 19.07
C SER A 200 -3.61 -17.95 18.59
N ALA A 201 -3.58 -17.57 17.31
CA ALA A 201 -2.71 -16.52 16.78
C ALA A 201 -3.47 -15.52 15.88
N PHE A 202 -3.17 -14.23 16.04
CA PHE A 202 -3.74 -13.14 15.23
C PHE A 202 -2.67 -12.13 14.84
N VAL A 203 -2.37 -12.00 13.56
CA VAL A 203 -1.40 -11.03 13.04
C VAL A 203 -2.14 -9.98 12.22
N TYR A 204 -2.03 -8.72 12.65
CA TYR A 204 -2.65 -7.58 12.02
C TYR A 204 -1.66 -6.82 11.13
N THR A 205 -2.07 -6.50 9.91
CA THR A 205 -1.35 -5.52 9.08
C THR A 205 -1.74 -4.11 9.55
N SER A 206 -0.92 -3.51 10.39
CA SER A 206 -0.95 -2.07 10.70
C SER A 206 -0.30 -1.28 9.54
N SER A 207 0.25 -0.10 9.81
CA SER A 207 1.02 0.69 8.83
C SER A 207 2.09 1.46 9.57
N GLY A 208 3.32 1.54 9.05
CA GLY A 208 4.28 2.46 9.69
C GLY A 208 3.95 3.94 9.42
N SER A 209 3.00 4.22 8.50
CA SER A 209 2.47 5.58 8.33
C SER A 209 1.70 6.10 9.55
N ILE A 210 1.37 5.26 10.55
CA ILE A 210 0.77 5.74 11.81
C ILE A 210 1.68 6.69 12.59
N SER A 211 2.99 6.63 12.36
CA SER A 211 3.98 7.51 13.02
C SER A 211 4.33 8.74 12.19
N VAL A 212 3.72 8.92 11.01
CA VAL A 212 4.02 10.04 10.11
C VAL A 212 3.26 11.29 10.55
N HIS A 213 4.02 12.34 10.82
CA HIS A 213 3.50 13.65 11.21
C HIS A 213 3.14 14.50 9.99
N SER A 214 2.06 15.25 10.11
CA SER A 214 1.69 16.27 9.14
C SER A 214 2.69 17.44 9.14
N SER A 215 2.83 18.13 8.00
CA SER A 215 3.69 19.31 7.89
C SER A 215 3.06 20.37 6.99
N ARG A 216 3.64 21.58 7.02
CA ARG A 216 3.23 22.71 6.16
C ARG A 216 4.21 22.86 5.01
N PHE A 217 3.69 22.83 3.79
CA PHE A 217 4.48 22.87 2.55
C PHE A 217 4.42 24.21 1.81
N PHE A 218 3.50 25.11 2.17
CA PHE A 218 3.57 26.52 1.78
C PHE A 218 4.50 27.25 2.73
N LEU A 219 5.78 27.33 2.40
CA LEU A 219 6.80 27.92 3.28
C LEU A 219 6.82 29.44 3.17
N TRP A 220 7.17 30.10 4.25
CA TRP A 220 7.47 31.52 4.24
C TRP A 220 8.81 31.80 3.55
N PRO A 221 9.04 33.03 3.03
CA PRO A 221 10.30 33.37 2.37
C PRO A 221 11.55 33.07 3.21
N TRP A 222 11.48 33.26 4.53
CA TRP A 222 12.57 33.03 5.48
C TRP A 222 12.75 31.58 5.97
N GLU A 223 11.82 30.68 5.65
CA GLU A 223 11.94 29.25 6.00
C GLU A 223 12.76 28.52 4.94
N THR A 224 13.62 27.58 5.34
CA THR A 224 14.47 26.82 4.42
C THR A 224 13.88 25.48 4.02
N GLU A 225 13.11 24.86 4.90
CA GLU A 225 12.51 23.53 4.72
C GLU A 225 11.27 23.37 5.60
N PRO A 226 10.38 22.39 5.30
CA PRO A 226 9.26 22.03 6.17
C PRO A 226 9.73 21.57 7.55
N LYS A 227 8.86 21.71 8.56
CA LYS A 227 9.10 21.05 9.85
C LYS A 227 9.06 19.53 9.67
N GLN A 228 9.97 18.81 10.34
CA GLN A 228 10.07 17.35 10.25
C GLN A 228 10.14 16.87 8.79
N PHE A 229 10.97 17.53 7.96
CA PHE A 229 11.14 17.19 6.55
C PHE A 229 11.79 15.81 6.36
N THR A 230 12.58 15.37 7.35
CA THR A 230 13.03 13.98 7.50
C THR A 230 12.35 13.37 8.71
N GLN A 231 11.74 12.20 8.55
CA GLN A 231 11.13 11.45 9.65
C GLN A 231 11.64 10.02 9.65
N VAL A 232 12.25 9.63 10.77
CA VAL A 232 12.63 8.23 11.03
C VAL A 232 11.46 7.56 11.73
N VAL A 233 10.88 6.56 11.09
CA VAL A 233 9.75 5.76 11.57
C VAL A 233 10.29 4.43 12.07
N ASN A 234 10.00 4.09 13.32
CA ASN A 234 10.40 2.83 13.93
C ASN A 234 9.30 2.31 14.87
N ASP A 235 9.67 1.36 15.72
CA ASP A 235 8.74 0.69 16.63
C ASP A 235 8.42 1.46 17.91
N ASP A 236 9.01 2.63 18.10
CA ASP A 236 8.80 3.49 19.26
C ASP A 236 7.44 4.18 19.20
N ASP A 237 6.56 3.80 20.12
CA ASP A 237 5.22 4.37 20.25
C ASP A 237 5.24 5.86 20.65
N THR A 238 6.36 6.40 21.14
CA THR A 238 6.50 7.83 21.46
C THR A 238 6.51 8.72 20.22
N LEU A 239 6.88 8.15 19.05
CA LEU A 239 6.87 8.85 17.77
C LEU A 239 5.46 9.02 17.19
N ILE A 240 4.49 8.24 17.66
CA ILE A 240 3.12 8.27 17.16
C ILE A 240 2.46 9.61 17.54
N PRO A 241 1.87 10.35 16.58
CA PRO A 241 1.12 11.56 16.88
C PRO A 241 0.01 11.32 17.93
N LYS A 242 -0.23 12.32 18.79
CA LYS A 242 -1.22 12.21 19.88
C LYS A 242 -2.52 12.94 19.55
N ARG A 243 -2.45 14.01 18.77
CA ARG A 243 -3.62 14.81 18.35
C ARG A 243 -3.94 14.49 16.91
N HIS A 244 -5.22 14.55 16.55
CA HIS A 244 -5.71 14.21 15.21
C HIS A 244 -5.02 15.05 14.12
N GLU A 245 -4.87 16.35 14.34
CA GLU A 245 -4.25 17.31 13.43
C GLU A 245 -2.75 17.07 13.17
N ASP A 246 -2.08 16.36 14.08
CA ASP A 246 -0.67 16.00 13.92
C ASP A 246 -0.51 14.76 13.03
N PHE A 247 -1.55 13.92 12.89
CA PHE A 247 -1.52 12.83 11.91
C PHE A 247 -1.61 13.38 10.49
N PHE A 248 -0.90 12.72 9.57
CA PHE A 248 -0.97 13.12 8.16
C PHE A 248 -2.37 12.91 7.55
N SER A 249 -3.10 11.87 7.98
CA SER A 249 -4.42 11.48 7.43
C SER A 249 -5.32 10.76 8.44
N ASN A 250 -6.62 10.70 8.12
CA ASN A 250 -7.61 9.89 8.84
C ASN A 250 -7.34 8.38 8.73
N TYR A 251 -6.68 7.93 7.65
CA TYR A 251 -6.21 6.55 7.54
C TYR A 251 -5.25 6.21 8.67
N ALA A 252 -4.25 7.05 8.92
CA ALA A 252 -3.26 6.86 9.99
C ALA A 252 -3.92 6.76 11.38
N VAL A 253 -4.84 7.69 11.67
CA VAL A 253 -5.63 7.69 12.92
C VAL A 253 -6.38 6.37 13.09
N SER A 254 -7.14 5.95 12.08
CA SER A 254 -7.93 4.73 12.14
C SER A 254 -7.09 3.46 12.33
N LYS A 255 -5.93 3.37 11.66
CA LYS A 255 -4.99 2.24 11.79
C LYS A 255 -4.30 2.24 13.15
N CYS A 256 -3.96 3.41 13.69
CA CYS A 256 -3.42 3.57 15.04
C CYS A 256 -4.41 3.07 16.11
N HIS A 257 -5.67 3.48 16.02
CA HIS A 257 -6.73 3.01 16.93
C HIS A 257 -6.88 1.48 16.87
N ALA A 258 -6.94 0.92 15.67
CA ALA A 258 -7.07 -0.52 15.47
C ALA A 258 -5.84 -1.31 15.95
N GLU A 259 -4.63 -0.79 15.75
CA GLU A 259 -3.41 -1.41 16.26
C GLU A 259 -3.44 -1.49 17.78
N ARG A 260 -3.83 -0.41 18.48
CA ARG A 260 -3.97 -0.40 19.95
C ARG A 260 -4.97 -1.47 20.41
N THR A 261 -6.10 -1.61 19.73
CA THR A 261 -7.11 -2.64 20.02
C THR A 261 -6.53 -4.05 19.88
N VAL A 262 -5.83 -4.35 18.78
CA VAL A 262 -5.24 -5.67 18.55
C VAL A 262 -4.12 -5.97 19.55
N ARG A 263 -3.25 -5.00 19.85
CA ARG A 263 -2.16 -5.18 20.81
C ARG A 263 -2.67 -5.43 22.23
N THR A 264 -3.70 -4.69 22.65
CA THR A 264 -4.36 -4.87 23.96
C THR A 264 -5.07 -6.22 24.08
N ALA A 265 -5.40 -6.85 22.94
CA ALA A 265 -6.02 -8.16 22.90
C ALA A 265 -5.05 -9.33 23.09
N ASP A 266 -3.73 -9.11 23.13
CA ASP A 266 -2.78 -10.19 23.45
C ASP A 266 -3.12 -10.79 24.81
N ARG A 267 -3.08 -12.12 24.88
CA ARG A 267 -3.42 -12.93 26.06
C ARG A 267 -4.88 -12.88 26.52
N SER A 268 -5.78 -12.38 25.68
CA SER A 268 -7.23 -12.48 25.94
C SER A 268 -7.76 -13.90 25.73
N ARG A 269 -8.89 -14.22 26.36
CA ARG A 269 -9.56 -15.52 26.21
C ARG A 269 -10.01 -15.74 24.77
N SER A 270 -9.75 -16.93 24.23
CA SER A 270 -10.16 -17.36 22.90
C SER A 270 -10.63 -18.81 22.93
N GLY A 271 -11.92 -19.05 22.78
CA GLY A 271 -12.54 -20.35 23.05
C GLY A 271 -12.15 -20.89 24.44
N ASN A 272 -11.45 -22.03 24.44
CA ASN A 272 -10.90 -22.68 25.64
C ASN A 272 -9.42 -22.32 25.91
N GLY A 273 -8.80 -21.53 25.05
CA GLY A 273 -7.40 -21.13 25.13
C GLY A 273 -7.21 -19.61 25.19
N VAL A 274 -6.05 -19.18 24.70
CA VAL A 274 -5.58 -17.80 24.79
C VAL A 274 -5.21 -17.30 23.39
N LEU A 275 -5.66 -16.11 23.03
CA LEU A 275 -5.28 -15.44 21.79
C LEU A 275 -3.91 -14.76 21.96
N ARG A 276 -2.95 -15.07 21.10
CA ARG A 276 -1.74 -14.27 20.93
C ARG A 276 -1.88 -13.32 19.76
N THR A 277 -1.49 -12.07 19.93
CA THR A 277 -1.64 -11.05 18.88
C THR A 277 -0.31 -10.39 18.53
N GLY A 278 -0.26 -9.80 17.34
CA GLY A 278 0.89 -9.03 16.88
C GLY A 278 0.54 -8.12 15.71
N CYS A 279 1.28 -7.02 15.55
CA CYS A 279 1.08 -6.07 14.45
C CYS A 279 2.33 -5.92 13.59
N ILE A 280 2.17 -5.92 12.27
CA ILE A 280 3.23 -5.52 11.32
C ILE A 280 2.95 -4.10 10.85
N ARG A 281 3.97 -3.24 10.81
CA ARG A 281 3.93 -1.85 10.32
C ARG A 281 4.75 -1.76 9.02
N PRO A 282 4.16 -2.07 7.85
CA PRO A 282 4.89 -2.03 6.60
C PRO A 282 5.36 -0.61 6.26
N GLY A 283 6.54 -0.55 5.63
CA GLY A 283 7.03 0.59 4.86
C GLY A 283 5.99 1.15 3.90
N ASN A 284 6.06 2.46 3.66
CA ASN A 284 5.16 3.10 2.71
C ASN A 284 5.81 3.20 1.31
N GLY A 285 5.19 2.84 0.19
CA GLY A 285 4.06 1.94 0.04
C GLY A 285 4.51 0.50 -0.19
N ILE A 286 3.60 -0.46 0.04
CA ILE A 286 3.80 -1.85 -0.37
C ILE A 286 3.69 -1.93 -1.90
N TYR A 287 4.70 -2.48 -2.57
CA TYR A 287 4.74 -2.63 -4.04
C TYR A 287 5.18 -4.04 -4.46
N GLY A 288 4.93 -4.42 -5.71
CA GLY A 288 5.20 -5.78 -6.18
C GLY A 288 4.16 -6.30 -7.19
N PRO A 289 4.36 -7.51 -7.75
CA PRO A 289 3.44 -8.10 -8.72
C PRO A 289 2.07 -8.38 -8.10
N GLY A 290 0.99 -8.22 -8.89
CA GLY A 290 -0.39 -8.45 -8.42
C GLY A 290 -1.18 -7.19 -8.05
N GLY A 291 -0.71 -6.01 -8.47
CA GLY A 291 -1.50 -4.77 -8.48
C GLY A 291 -1.14 -3.80 -7.37
N ASP A 292 0.06 -3.23 -7.43
CA ASP A 292 0.47 -2.13 -6.57
C ASP A 292 0.06 -0.74 -7.13
N LEU A 293 0.10 0.30 -6.30
CA LEU A 293 -0.23 1.69 -6.68
C LEU A 293 1.00 2.52 -7.09
N LEU A 294 2.15 1.87 -7.25
CA LEU A 294 3.44 2.48 -7.51
C LEU A 294 4.00 1.87 -8.81
N VAL A 295 5.07 1.09 -8.70
CA VAL A 295 5.87 0.49 -9.77
C VAL A 295 5.01 -0.15 -10.87
N GLY A 296 4.11 -1.08 -10.53
CA GLY A 296 3.27 -1.75 -11.52
C GLY A 296 2.28 -0.81 -12.19
N SER A 297 1.67 0.10 -11.42
CA SER A 297 0.74 1.10 -11.96
C SER A 297 1.43 2.10 -12.89
N TYR A 298 2.69 2.47 -12.61
CA TYR A 298 3.47 3.38 -13.43
C TYR A 298 3.74 2.79 -14.80
N LEU A 299 4.12 1.50 -14.86
CA LEU A 299 4.36 0.78 -16.11
C LEU A 299 3.09 0.70 -16.96
N VAL A 300 1.93 0.45 -16.35
CA VAL A 300 0.64 0.42 -17.06
C VAL A 300 0.27 1.79 -17.63
N ARG A 301 0.39 2.84 -16.81
CA ARG A 301 0.02 4.22 -17.20
C ARG A 301 0.96 4.83 -18.22
N LYS A 302 2.21 4.34 -18.27
CA LYS A 302 3.33 4.84 -19.09
C LYS A 302 3.74 6.27 -18.75
N THR A 303 2.84 7.24 -18.76
CA THR A 303 3.12 8.64 -18.40
C THR A 303 2.66 8.94 -16.98
N ASN A 304 3.59 9.29 -16.10
CA ASN A 304 3.35 9.48 -14.67
C ASN A 304 3.89 10.83 -14.20
N PRO A 305 3.10 11.91 -14.28
CA PRO A 305 3.54 13.22 -13.80
C PRO A 305 3.85 13.20 -12.30
N THR A 306 4.94 13.82 -11.89
CA THR A 306 5.46 13.76 -10.51
C THR A 306 6.07 15.08 -10.08
N TRP A 307 6.07 15.35 -8.77
CA TRP A 307 6.74 16.49 -8.14
C TRP A 307 7.61 16.07 -6.96
N ILE A 308 7.85 14.77 -6.79
CA ILE A 308 8.56 14.17 -5.66
C ILE A 308 9.82 13.35 -6.03
N PRO A 309 10.51 13.58 -7.17
CA PRO A 309 11.62 12.70 -7.57
C PRO A 309 12.81 12.72 -6.59
N ASN A 310 12.95 13.79 -5.79
CA ASN A 310 14.00 13.93 -4.79
C ASN A 310 13.68 13.24 -3.46
N ILE A 311 12.44 12.78 -3.25
CA ILE A 311 12.00 12.31 -1.94
C ILE A 311 12.51 10.89 -1.70
N LEU A 312 13.30 10.73 -0.63
CA LEU A 312 13.72 9.45 -0.05
C LEU A 312 12.56 8.72 0.62
N GLN A 313 12.47 7.43 0.35
CA GLN A 313 11.44 6.54 0.89
C GLN A 313 12.01 5.14 1.12
N SER A 314 11.80 4.60 2.33
CA SER A 314 11.92 3.16 2.57
C SER A 314 10.65 2.46 2.05
N PHE A 315 10.76 1.78 0.91
CA PHE A 315 9.69 0.97 0.34
C PHE A 315 9.64 -0.42 1.00
N ILE A 316 8.57 -1.16 0.73
CA ILE A 316 8.52 -2.58 1.04
C ILE A 316 7.93 -3.38 -0.11
N TYR A 317 8.68 -4.36 -0.59
CA TYR A 317 8.26 -5.34 -1.55
C TYR A 317 7.24 -6.28 -0.90
N VAL A 318 6.20 -6.64 -1.63
CA VAL A 318 5.03 -7.34 -1.08
C VAL A 318 5.39 -8.72 -0.50
N GLU A 319 6.38 -9.41 -1.08
CA GLU A 319 6.85 -10.70 -0.57
C GLU A 319 7.59 -10.54 0.75
N ASN A 320 8.43 -9.50 0.90
CA ASN A 320 9.05 -9.11 2.16
C ASN A 320 7.97 -8.84 3.22
N CYS A 321 6.91 -8.11 2.84
CA CYS A 321 5.80 -7.83 3.76
C CYS A 321 5.06 -9.12 4.18
N SER A 322 4.79 -10.03 3.24
CA SER A 322 4.19 -11.33 3.53
C SER A 322 5.08 -12.18 4.45
N LEU A 323 6.38 -12.23 4.19
CA LEU A 323 7.37 -12.91 5.03
C LEU A 323 7.34 -12.40 6.48
N ALA A 324 7.28 -11.09 6.68
CA ALA A 324 7.19 -10.52 8.02
C ALA A 324 5.98 -11.02 8.81
N HIS A 325 4.82 -11.21 8.15
CA HIS A 325 3.62 -11.76 8.78
C HIS A 325 3.83 -13.22 9.19
N LEU A 326 4.43 -14.04 8.32
CA LEU A 326 4.73 -15.44 8.62
C LEU A 326 5.81 -15.59 9.71
N CYS A 327 6.83 -14.74 9.71
CA CYS A 327 7.83 -14.71 10.78
C CYS A 327 7.18 -14.35 12.12
N TYR A 328 6.28 -13.36 12.15
CA TYR A 328 5.59 -13.02 13.39
C TYR A 328 4.69 -14.15 13.88
N GLU A 329 3.92 -14.78 12.99
CA GLU A 329 3.17 -15.99 13.33
C GLU A 329 4.07 -17.05 13.98
N ALA A 330 5.19 -17.39 13.35
CA ALA A 330 6.13 -18.37 13.87
C ALA A 330 6.59 -18.01 15.29
N ARG A 331 6.86 -16.73 15.57
CA ARG A 331 7.24 -16.26 16.92
C ARG A 331 6.12 -16.36 17.95
N LEU A 332 4.87 -16.11 17.55
CA LEU A 332 3.71 -16.28 18.44
C LEU A 332 3.50 -17.76 18.79
N ILE A 333 3.59 -18.64 17.78
CA ILE A 333 3.46 -20.11 17.94
C ILE A 333 4.59 -20.65 18.81
N GLU A 334 5.84 -20.25 18.54
CA GLU A 334 7.01 -20.72 19.29
C GLU A 334 6.82 -20.48 20.79
N ARG A 335 6.30 -19.31 21.17
CA ARG A 335 6.02 -19.01 22.59
C ARG A 335 4.88 -19.82 23.17
N GLN A 336 3.84 -20.12 22.39
CA GLN A 336 2.75 -21.01 22.84
C GLN A 336 3.26 -22.43 23.09
N ASN A 337 4.24 -22.87 22.30
CA ASN A 337 4.87 -24.19 22.42
C ASN A 337 5.99 -24.24 23.49
N GLY A 338 6.11 -23.23 24.35
CA GLY A 338 7.09 -23.20 25.44
C GLY A 338 8.52 -22.80 25.03
N GLY A 339 8.69 -22.17 23.85
CA GLY A 339 9.97 -21.64 23.41
C GLY A 339 10.55 -20.59 24.36
N LYS A 340 11.89 -20.49 24.42
CA LYS A 340 12.62 -19.69 25.43
C LYS A 340 12.91 -18.24 25.00
N ASN A 341 12.89 -17.95 23.71
CA ASN A 341 13.17 -16.62 23.13
C ASN A 341 12.22 -15.55 23.67
N PRO A 342 12.62 -14.28 23.85
CA PRO A 342 11.78 -13.21 24.42
C PRO A 342 10.33 -13.15 23.90
N ASP A 343 9.39 -12.75 24.76
CA ASP A 343 7.98 -12.69 24.39
C ASP A 343 7.67 -11.39 23.65
N VAL A 344 7.24 -11.54 22.41
CA VAL A 344 6.98 -10.44 21.48
C VAL A 344 5.49 -10.29 21.16
N GLY A 345 4.59 -11.05 21.79
CA GLY A 345 3.16 -10.85 21.59
C GLY A 345 2.67 -9.50 22.11
N GLY A 346 1.62 -8.96 21.48
CA GLY A 346 1.08 -7.63 21.75
C GLY A 346 1.96 -6.47 21.26
N GLN A 347 3.05 -6.76 20.52
CA GLN A 347 3.96 -5.74 19.99
C GLN A 347 3.67 -5.41 18.52
N ALA A 348 4.37 -4.39 18.00
CA ALA A 348 4.26 -3.95 16.61
C ALA A 348 5.65 -3.76 15.99
N PHE A 349 5.89 -4.29 14.79
CA PHE A 349 7.21 -4.24 14.14
C PHE A 349 7.16 -3.56 12.77
N CYS A 350 7.97 -2.54 12.59
CA CYS A 350 8.28 -1.87 11.34
C CYS A 350 9.10 -2.80 10.46
N VAL A 351 8.72 -2.86 9.18
CA VAL A 351 9.38 -3.69 8.18
C VAL A 351 9.56 -2.92 6.89
N ALA A 352 10.73 -3.04 6.27
CA ALA A 352 11.07 -2.40 5.02
C ALA A 352 11.89 -3.36 4.12
N ASP A 353 12.20 -2.91 2.91
CA ASP A 353 13.14 -3.58 2.03
C ASP A 353 14.57 -3.52 2.54
N GLY A 354 15.38 -4.48 2.09
CA GLY A 354 16.81 -4.52 2.38
C GLY A 354 17.57 -3.38 1.72
N GLY A 355 18.62 -2.91 2.40
CA GLY A 355 19.50 -1.87 1.91
C GLY A 355 19.08 -0.46 2.30
N PRO A 356 19.81 0.57 1.84
CA PRO A 356 19.48 1.96 2.13
C PRO A 356 18.17 2.38 1.43
N PRO A 357 17.43 3.35 1.99
CA PRO A 357 16.30 3.97 1.32
C PRO A 357 16.72 4.58 -0.02
N THR A 358 15.78 4.61 -0.96
CA THR A 358 16.00 5.13 -2.30
C THR A 358 15.08 6.32 -2.54
N THR A 359 15.37 7.14 -3.55
CA THR A 359 14.42 8.18 -3.95
C THR A 359 13.42 7.65 -4.95
N TYR A 360 12.26 8.31 -5.02
CA TYR A 360 11.34 8.11 -6.13
C TYR A 360 12.02 8.30 -7.50
N GLY A 361 12.96 9.24 -7.61
CA GLY A 361 13.73 9.48 -8.84
C GLY A 361 14.56 8.27 -9.28
N ASP A 362 15.18 7.55 -8.34
CA ASP A 362 15.92 6.32 -8.67
C ASP A 362 14.98 5.25 -9.25
N VAL A 363 13.79 5.11 -8.68
CA VAL A 363 12.75 4.19 -9.18
C VAL A 363 12.27 4.63 -10.56
N TYR A 364 12.07 5.93 -10.78
CA TYR A 364 11.63 6.48 -12.06
C TYR A 364 12.67 6.25 -13.16
N ASP A 365 13.94 6.51 -12.88
CA ASP A 365 15.04 6.32 -13.82
C ASP A 365 15.20 4.83 -14.15
N ALA A 366 15.12 3.94 -13.15
CA ALA A 366 15.13 2.49 -13.35
C ALA A 366 13.97 2.02 -14.24
N LEU A 367 12.74 2.49 -13.99
CA LEU A 367 11.58 2.12 -14.81
C LEU A 367 11.65 2.69 -16.23
N THR A 368 12.18 3.90 -16.40
CA THR A 368 12.43 4.48 -17.72
C THR A 368 13.43 3.62 -18.49
N GLN A 369 14.51 3.19 -17.84
CA GLN A 369 15.52 2.30 -18.43
C GLN A 369 14.93 0.93 -18.79
N LEU A 370 14.27 0.26 -17.84
CA LEU A 370 13.73 -1.11 -18.02
C LEU A 370 12.60 -1.17 -19.06
N SER A 371 11.91 -0.07 -19.30
CA SER A 371 10.83 0.03 -20.30
C SER A 371 11.31 0.60 -21.64
N ASN A 372 12.62 0.77 -21.84
CA ASN A 372 13.20 1.41 -23.04
C ASN A 372 12.59 2.78 -23.36
N GLY A 373 12.31 3.57 -22.32
CA GLY A 373 11.73 4.92 -22.43
C GLY A 373 10.21 4.97 -22.56
N ALA A 374 9.50 3.84 -22.60
CA ALA A 374 8.05 3.83 -22.68
C ALA A 374 7.38 4.36 -21.40
N CYS A 375 7.98 4.12 -20.23
CA CYS A 375 7.56 4.71 -18.96
C CYS A 375 8.30 6.02 -18.71
N ALA A 376 7.57 7.13 -18.56
CA ALA A 376 8.10 8.48 -18.45
C ALA A 376 7.50 9.22 -17.23
N PHE A 377 8.30 10.12 -16.65
CA PHE A 377 7.96 10.83 -15.42
C PHE A 377 8.11 12.36 -15.57
N PRO A 378 7.15 13.04 -16.24
CA PRO A 378 7.18 14.50 -16.39
C PRO A 378 7.17 15.21 -15.03
N LYS A 379 8.07 16.18 -14.86
CA LYS A 379 8.20 16.92 -13.59
C LYS A 379 7.22 18.09 -13.55
N LEU A 380 6.36 18.12 -12.53
CA LEU A 380 5.43 19.21 -12.23
C LEU A 380 5.94 20.07 -11.07
N SER A 381 5.35 21.25 -10.90
CA SER A 381 5.63 22.11 -9.75
C SER A 381 4.93 21.59 -8.49
N CYS A 382 5.71 21.29 -7.44
CA CYS A 382 5.18 20.79 -6.17
C CYS A 382 4.22 21.82 -5.55
N THR A 383 4.59 23.09 -5.54
CA THR A 383 3.78 24.18 -4.95
C THR A 383 2.50 24.42 -5.72
N THR A 384 2.52 24.36 -7.06
CA THR A 384 1.29 24.45 -7.86
C THR A 384 0.37 23.27 -7.58
N MET A 385 0.90 22.04 -7.55
CA MET A 385 0.11 20.85 -7.27
C MET A 385 -0.47 20.85 -5.85
N LEU A 386 0.26 21.40 -4.88
CA LEU A 386 -0.23 21.63 -3.52
C LEU A 386 -1.41 22.62 -3.50
N GLY A 387 -1.33 23.70 -4.28
CA GLY A 387 -2.45 24.64 -4.45
C GLY A 387 -3.70 23.97 -5.01
N ILE A 388 -3.55 23.15 -6.06
CA ILE A 388 -4.65 22.35 -6.63
C ILE A 388 -5.20 21.39 -5.58
N ALA A 389 -4.33 20.74 -4.80
CA ALA A 389 -4.75 19.80 -3.77
C ALA A 389 -5.64 20.46 -2.70
N HIS A 390 -5.32 21.69 -2.28
CA HIS A 390 -6.19 22.46 -1.39
C HIS A 390 -7.53 22.84 -2.01
N LEU A 391 -7.60 23.08 -3.33
CA LEU A 391 -8.86 23.33 -4.03
C LEU A 391 -9.73 22.07 -4.07
N VAL A 392 -9.12 20.90 -4.32
CA VAL A 392 -9.81 19.60 -4.31
C VAL A 392 -10.36 19.30 -2.91
N GLU A 393 -9.54 19.43 -1.86
CA GLU A 393 -9.98 19.28 -0.46
C GLU A 393 -11.11 20.26 -0.13
N GLY A 394 -10.98 21.54 -0.50
CA GLY A 394 -11.99 22.55 -0.26
C GLY A 394 -13.34 22.22 -0.92
N TYR A 395 -13.31 21.74 -2.16
CA TYR A 395 -14.50 21.30 -2.86
C TYR A 395 -15.13 20.04 -2.24
N ASP A 396 -14.33 19.02 -1.89
CA ASP A 396 -14.81 17.79 -1.27
C ASP A 396 -15.48 18.06 0.08
N ARG A 397 -14.87 18.93 0.90
CA ARG A 397 -15.43 19.37 2.18
C ARG A 397 -16.72 20.16 2.01
N LEU A 398 -16.76 21.07 1.03
CA LEU A 398 -17.98 21.82 0.72
C LEU A 398 -19.11 20.87 0.30
N TRP A 399 -18.82 19.91 -0.56
CA TRP A 399 -19.79 18.90 -1.01
C TRP A 399 -20.34 18.10 0.17
N HIS A 400 -19.45 17.59 1.05
CA HIS A 400 -19.85 16.83 2.24
C HIS A 400 -20.66 17.66 3.25
N SER A 401 -20.30 18.93 3.43
CA SER A 401 -21.03 19.87 4.28
C SER A 401 -22.44 20.14 3.73
N LEU A 402 -22.57 20.44 2.44
CA LEU A 402 -23.85 20.68 1.79
C LEU A 402 -24.74 19.43 1.85
N ALA A 403 -24.18 18.25 1.58
CA ALA A 403 -24.91 16.97 1.59
C ALA A 403 -25.48 16.60 2.97
N ARG A 404 -24.86 17.07 4.07
CA ARG A 404 -25.31 16.85 5.45
C ARG A 404 -26.20 17.97 5.98
N SER A 405 -26.32 19.08 5.26
CA SER A 405 -27.09 20.25 5.66
C SER A 405 -28.54 20.18 5.19
N PRO A 406 -29.44 21.05 5.70
CA PRO A 406 -30.79 21.24 5.14
C PRO A 406 -30.79 21.65 3.65
N LEU A 407 -29.64 22.11 3.14
CA LEU A 407 -29.42 22.47 1.74
C LEU A 407 -28.96 21.27 0.89
N ALA A 408 -29.14 20.03 1.33
CA ALA A 408 -28.71 18.82 0.60
C ALA A 408 -29.24 18.75 -0.85
N SER A 409 -30.40 19.36 -1.13
CA SER A 409 -30.92 19.50 -2.50
C SER A 409 -29.96 20.26 -3.45
N PHE A 410 -29.14 21.17 -2.93
CA PHE A 410 -28.09 21.88 -3.69
C PHE A 410 -26.82 21.06 -3.88
N ALA A 411 -26.58 20.03 -3.06
CA ALA A 411 -25.45 19.11 -3.24
C ALA A 411 -25.71 18.08 -4.34
N LYS A 412 -26.98 17.67 -4.54
CA LYS A 412 -27.38 16.66 -5.53
C LYS A 412 -26.93 16.94 -6.98
N PRO A 413 -26.98 18.17 -7.52
CA PRO A 413 -26.49 18.45 -8.87
C PRO A 413 -24.96 18.56 -8.95
N LEU A 414 -24.25 18.71 -7.82
CA LEU A 414 -22.79 18.85 -7.81
C LEU A 414 -22.12 17.48 -7.95
N PRO A 415 -21.21 17.30 -8.91
CA PRO A 415 -20.52 16.02 -9.09
C PRO A 415 -19.62 15.73 -7.88
N ARG A 416 -19.57 14.46 -7.46
CA ARG A 416 -18.59 14.04 -6.44
C ARG A 416 -17.20 14.06 -7.05
N VAL A 417 -16.20 14.35 -6.22
CA VAL A 417 -14.81 14.12 -6.61
C VAL A 417 -14.60 12.62 -6.69
N GLY A 418 -14.41 12.10 -7.90
CA GLY A 418 -14.25 10.68 -8.19
C GLY A 418 -12.99 10.40 -9.01
N GLY A 419 -12.67 9.13 -9.21
CA GLY A 419 -11.42 8.72 -9.87
C GLY A 419 -10.17 9.19 -9.13
N ASP A 420 -9.04 9.25 -9.82
CA ASP A 420 -7.73 9.51 -9.21
C ASP A 420 -7.55 10.91 -8.62
N ILE A 421 -8.36 11.90 -9.04
CA ILE A 421 -8.20 13.28 -8.58
C ILE A 421 -8.51 13.45 -7.09
N ILE A 422 -9.32 12.57 -6.50
CA ILE A 422 -9.61 12.57 -5.06
C ILE A 422 -8.34 12.35 -4.23
N PHE A 423 -7.34 11.67 -4.78
CA PHE A 423 -6.08 11.43 -4.10
C PHE A 423 -5.26 12.72 -3.96
N LEU A 424 -5.44 13.68 -4.87
CA LEU A 424 -4.74 14.96 -4.85
C LEU A 424 -5.35 15.90 -3.81
N GLN A 425 -4.99 15.67 -2.55
CA GLN A 425 -5.37 16.48 -1.39
C GLN A 425 -4.15 16.73 -0.50
N PRO A 426 -4.15 17.75 0.38
CA PRO A 426 -2.95 18.14 1.13
C PRO A 426 -2.37 17.04 2.02
N SER A 427 -3.23 16.14 2.50
CA SER A 427 -2.83 14.93 3.24
C SER A 427 -1.84 14.06 2.46
N MET A 428 -2.00 13.94 1.12
CA MET A 428 -1.05 13.21 0.28
C MET A 428 0.36 13.80 0.36
N PHE A 429 0.49 15.12 0.42
CA PHE A 429 1.79 15.80 0.47
C PHE A 429 2.53 15.51 1.78
N ALA A 430 1.78 15.40 2.89
CA ALA A 430 2.35 14.99 4.17
C ALA A 430 2.91 13.55 4.16
N LEU A 431 2.43 12.71 3.24
CA LEU A 431 2.94 11.36 3.05
C LEU A 431 4.06 11.27 2.00
N THR A 432 4.02 12.07 0.94
CA THR A 432 4.88 11.90 -0.25
C THR A 432 5.95 12.97 -0.45
N VAL A 433 5.83 14.13 0.21
CA VAL A 433 6.82 15.23 0.15
C VAL A 433 7.76 15.20 1.35
N ILE A 434 7.61 14.27 2.29
CA ILE A 434 8.50 14.11 3.45
C ILE A 434 9.47 12.95 3.18
N HIS A 435 10.73 13.08 3.58
CA HIS A 435 11.69 11.99 3.54
C HIS A 435 11.39 10.99 4.66
N LEU A 436 10.85 9.83 4.30
CA LEU A 436 10.45 8.80 5.26
C LEU A 436 11.46 7.65 5.28
N ILE A 437 12.09 7.46 6.44
CA ILE A 437 13.09 6.43 6.68
C ILE A 437 12.50 5.42 7.66
N PHE A 438 12.28 4.19 7.23
CA PHE A 438 11.74 3.15 8.09
C PHE A 438 12.88 2.31 8.65
N ASP A 439 13.03 2.28 9.96
CA ASP A 439 13.98 1.44 10.67
C ASP A 439 13.29 0.14 11.07
N ASP A 440 13.70 -0.96 10.42
CA ASP A 440 13.21 -2.31 10.66
C ASP A 440 14.23 -3.19 11.42
N SER A 441 15.25 -2.59 12.04
CA SER A 441 16.34 -3.29 12.72
C SER A 441 15.84 -4.25 13.82
N ARG A 442 14.77 -3.90 14.53
CA ARG A 442 14.16 -4.77 15.54
C ARG A 442 13.43 -5.96 14.92
N ALA A 443 12.75 -5.78 13.79
CA ALA A 443 12.13 -6.88 13.07
C ALA A 443 13.19 -7.86 12.54
N ARG A 444 14.31 -7.32 12.02
CA ARG A 444 15.46 -8.11 11.52
C ARG A 444 16.27 -8.81 12.60
N SER A 445 16.19 -8.33 13.83
CA SER A 445 16.95 -8.90 14.94
C SER A 445 16.62 -10.39 15.13
N PRO A 446 17.60 -11.22 15.50
CA PRO A 446 17.36 -12.63 15.77
C PRO A 446 16.30 -12.85 16.87
N PRO A 447 15.57 -13.98 16.84
CA PRO A 447 14.57 -14.33 17.84
C PRO A 447 15.08 -14.23 19.29
N GLU A 448 16.34 -14.59 19.54
CA GLU A 448 16.98 -14.57 20.86
C GLU A 448 17.10 -13.16 21.45
N LYS A 449 17.17 -12.15 20.57
CA LYS A 449 17.20 -10.72 20.94
C LYS A 449 15.81 -10.08 20.96
N GLY A 450 14.74 -10.88 20.78
CA GLY A 450 13.36 -10.38 20.74
C GLY A 450 12.95 -9.78 19.39
N GLY A 451 13.68 -10.07 18.31
CA GLY A 451 13.23 -9.75 16.96
C GLY A 451 12.40 -10.88 16.34
N LEU A 452 11.99 -10.66 15.08
CA LEU A 452 11.21 -11.64 14.32
C LEU A 452 12.09 -12.65 13.58
N GLY A 453 13.39 -12.37 13.42
CA GLY A 453 14.24 -13.08 12.46
C GLY A 453 13.85 -12.79 11.01
N TYR A 454 13.12 -11.70 10.77
CA TYR A 454 12.73 -11.26 9.43
C TYR A 454 13.96 -10.82 8.65
N ASN A 455 14.38 -11.56 7.62
CA ASN A 455 15.60 -11.19 6.91
C ASN A 455 15.39 -10.01 5.94
N GLY A 456 14.18 -9.79 5.42
CA GLY A 456 13.83 -8.66 4.55
C GLY A 456 14.81 -8.41 3.43
N ASN A 457 15.39 -9.48 2.87
CA ASN A 457 16.60 -9.38 2.06
C ASN A 457 16.34 -8.88 0.63
N ILE A 458 15.09 -8.88 0.17
CA ILE A 458 14.77 -8.31 -1.14
C ILE A 458 14.96 -6.81 -1.03
N THR A 459 15.87 -6.29 -1.85
CA THR A 459 16.18 -4.87 -1.93
C THR A 459 15.17 -4.15 -2.83
N THR A 460 15.08 -2.83 -2.71
CA THR A 460 14.12 -2.07 -3.54
C THR A 460 14.45 -2.15 -5.03
N ILE A 461 15.73 -2.19 -5.41
CA ILE A 461 16.14 -2.34 -6.81
C ILE A 461 15.74 -3.72 -7.37
N GLU A 462 15.89 -4.78 -6.58
CA GLU A 462 15.44 -6.12 -6.97
C GLU A 462 13.93 -6.17 -7.16
N GLY A 463 13.17 -5.61 -6.22
CA GLY A 463 11.72 -5.55 -6.32
C GLY A 463 11.24 -4.76 -7.54
N VAL A 464 11.86 -3.60 -7.85
CA VAL A 464 11.53 -2.79 -9.03
C VAL A 464 11.83 -3.55 -10.33
N CYS A 465 13.02 -4.13 -10.44
CA CYS A 465 13.38 -4.96 -11.60
C CYS A 465 12.44 -6.15 -11.76
N LYS A 466 12.07 -6.82 -10.66
CA LYS A 466 11.15 -7.94 -10.66
C LYS A 466 9.77 -7.55 -11.20
N VAL A 467 9.20 -6.45 -10.72
CA VAL A 467 7.90 -5.96 -11.21
C VAL A 467 7.96 -5.63 -12.71
N ALA A 468 9.03 -4.98 -13.17
CA ALA A 468 9.20 -4.65 -14.58
C ALA A 468 9.27 -5.91 -15.46
N LEU A 469 10.04 -6.92 -15.04
CA LEU A 469 10.14 -8.20 -15.74
C LEU A 469 8.81 -8.95 -15.79
N GLU A 470 8.08 -9.02 -14.67
CA GLU A 470 6.76 -9.66 -14.64
C GLU A 470 5.74 -8.92 -15.51
N HIS A 471 5.81 -7.58 -15.56
CA HIS A 471 4.97 -6.78 -16.45
C HIS A 471 5.26 -7.07 -17.94
N GLN A 472 6.54 -7.22 -18.31
CA GLN A 472 6.94 -7.60 -19.67
C GLN A 472 6.49 -9.02 -20.03
N ARG A 473 6.57 -9.96 -19.09
CA ARG A 473 6.12 -11.36 -19.26
C ARG A 473 4.59 -11.47 -19.39
N GLY A 474 3.83 -10.59 -18.75
CA GLY A 474 2.37 -10.58 -18.73
C GLY A 474 1.69 -9.82 -19.89
N ASP A 475 2.29 -9.79 -21.08
CA ASP A 475 1.82 -9.05 -22.27
C ASP A 475 1.66 -7.53 -22.06
N GLY A 476 2.29 -6.93 -21.04
CA GLY A 476 2.14 -5.51 -20.70
C GLY A 476 0.76 -5.13 -20.13
N LYS A 477 -0.14 -6.10 -19.93
CA LYS A 477 -1.41 -5.89 -19.25
C LYS A 477 -1.14 -5.99 -17.76
N GLY A 478 -0.83 -4.86 -17.11
CA GLY A 478 -0.59 -4.87 -15.68
C GLY A 478 -1.86 -5.19 -14.87
N TRP A 479 -1.65 -5.47 -13.60
CA TRP A 479 -2.70 -5.84 -12.66
C TRP A 479 -3.42 -4.60 -12.16
N GLU A 480 -4.71 -4.44 -12.48
CA GLU A 480 -5.49 -3.29 -12.02
C GLU A 480 -5.89 -3.48 -10.54
N ARG A 481 -5.37 -2.61 -9.67
CA ARG A 481 -5.75 -2.59 -8.26
C ARG A 481 -7.05 -1.83 -8.08
N VAL A 482 -8.11 -2.53 -7.74
CA VAL A 482 -9.35 -1.88 -7.28
C VAL A 482 -9.21 -1.57 -5.78
N VAL A 483 -9.21 -0.29 -5.42
CA VAL A 483 -9.10 0.21 -4.04
C VAL A 483 -10.49 0.19 -3.37
N ALA A 484 -10.68 -0.66 -2.35
CA ALA A 484 -11.95 -0.75 -1.64
C ALA A 484 -12.27 0.56 -0.89
N GLY A 485 -13.47 1.11 -1.15
CA GLY A 485 -13.91 2.43 -0.68
C GLY A 485 -13.88 3.52 -1.77
N HIS A 486 -13.40 3.19 -2.97
CA HIS A 486 -13.69 3.91 -4.21
C HIS A 486 -14.53 2.98 -5.08
N LYS A 487 -15.85 3.15 -5.01
CA LYS A 487 -16.65 2.69 -6.14
C LYS A 487 -16.32 3.63 -7.29
N ASP A 488 -15.83 3.09 -8.41
CA ASP A 488 -15.98 3.75 -9.70
C ASP A 488 -17.47 3.80 -10.03
N GLU A 489 -18.21 4.67 -9.35
CA GLU A 489 -19.55 5.08 -9.77
C GLU A 489 -19.39 6.04 -10.95
N GLY A 490 -19.06 5.46 -12.11
CA GLY A 490 -19.36 6.01 -13.42
C GLY A 490 -18.55 7.24 -13.87
N HIS A 491 -18.02 7.11 -15.08
CA HIS A 491 -17.53 8.20 -15.93
C HIS A 491 -16.19 8.80 -15.48
N GLY A 492 -15.17 7.95 -15.36
CA GLY A 492 -13.80 8.41 -15.61
C GLY A 492 -13.78 9.12 -16.96
N PHE A 493 -13.26 10.35 -17.00
CA PHE A 493 -12.99 11.08 -18.23
C PHE A 493 -12.27 10.13 -19.19
N GLY A 494 -12.95 9.77 -20.28
CA GLY A 494 -12.59 8.66 -21.12
C GLY A 494 -11.34 8.93 -21.93
N LEU A 495 -10.16 8.75 -21.33
CA LEU A 495 -8.93 8.56 -22.11
C LEU A 495 -8.98 7.22 -22.85
N ALA A 496 -9.48 6.14 -22.23
CA ALA A 496 -9.64 4.85 -22.92
C ALA A 496 -10.70 4.90 -24.04
N ARG A 497 -11.70 5.79 -23.95
CA ARG A 497 -12.71 6.01 -25.00
C ARG A 497 -12.19 6.95 -26.09
N ALA A 498 -11.32 7.89 -25.74
CA ALA A 498 -10.60 8.73 -26.69
C ALA A 498 -9.53 7.92 -27.45
N GLU A 499 -8.81 7.01 -26.79
CA GLU A 499 -7.84 6.09 -27.43
C GLU A 499 -8.55 5.12 -28.38
N LYS A 500 -9.66 4.49 -27.97
CA LYS A 500 -10.48 3.69 -28.89
C LYS A 500 -11.06 4.51 -30.05
N GLY A 501 -11.48 5.74 -29.78
CA GLY A 501 -11.98 6.65 -30.81
C GLY A 501 -10.88 7.07 -31.80
N VAL A 502 -9.65 7.23 -31.32
CA VAL A 502 -8.48 7.55 -32.16
C VAL A 502 -8.01 6.31 -32.93
N GLU A 503 -7.99 5.12 -32.33
CA GLU A 503 -7.70 3.85 -33.02
C GLU A 503 -8.75 3.56 -34.11
N GLU A 504 -10.05 3.69 -33.82
CA GLU A 504 -11.11 3.50 -34.82
C GLU A 504 -11.04 4.54 -35.96
N VAL A 505 -10.59 5.76 -35.68
CA VAL A 505 -10.38 6.80 -36.71
C VAL A 505 -9.14 6.51 -37.53
N ILE A 506 -8.04 6.05 -36.93
CA ILE A 506 -6.81 5.64 -37.62
C ILE A 506 -7.08 4.41 -38.49
N GLU A 507 -7.84 3.44 -38.01
CA GLU A 507 -8.19 2.21 -38.74
C GLU A 507 -9.16 2.52 -39.91
N LYS A 508 -10.09 3.47 -39.73
CA LYS A 508 -10.95 3.97 -40.83
C LYS A 508 -10.18 4.82 -41.84
N LEU A 509 -9.18 5.59 -41.42
CA LEU A 509 -8.31 6.34 -42.33
C LEU A 509 -7.36 5.41 -43.10
N ALA A 510 -6.86 4.35 -42.46
CA ALA A 510 -6.04 3.32 -43.11
C ALA A 510 -6.84 2.47 -44.11
N ASN A 511 -8.11 2.16 -43.80
CA ASN A 511 -8.99 1.39 -44.71
C ASN A 511 -9.66 2.26 -45.79
N GLY A 512 -9.67 3.59 -45.64
CA GLY A 512 -10.30 4.53 -46.57
C GLY A 512 -9.35 5.13 -47.61
N VAL A 513 -8.03 5.00 -47.44
CA VAL A 513 -7.02 5.52 -48.36
C VAL A 513 -6.30 4.35 -49.02
N GLY A 514 -6.86 3.87 -50.12
CA GLY A 514 -6.16 2.94 -51.00
C GLY A 514 -4.94 3.61 -51.63
N VAL A 515 -3.76 3.38 -51.06
CA VAL A 515 -2.47 3.64 -51.72
C VAL A 515 -1.57 2.42 -51.49
N GLU A 516 -1.29 1.70 -52.57
CA GLU A 516 -0.37 0.56 -52.58
C GLU A 516 1.09 0.98 -52.30
N PRO A 517 1.89 0.11 -51.67
CA PRO A 517 3.30 0.36 -51.45
C PRO A 517 4.13 -0.10 -52.66
N LYS A 518 4.76 0.82 -53.39
CA LYS A 518 5.98 0.51 -54.18
C LYS A 518 6.72 1.76 -54.70
N THR A 519 8.04 1.72 -54.50
CA THR A 519 9.11 2.51 -55.19
C THR A 519 9.22 3.96 -54.71
N ILE A 520 10.36 4.50 -54.25
CA ILE A 520 11.70 4.51 -54.85
C ILE A 520 12.76 4.72 -53.74
N LEU A 521 13.82 3.91 -53.80
CA LEU A 521 15.15 4.20 -53.25
C LEU A 521 15.86 5.20 -54.18
N SER A 522 16.28 6.34 -53.64
CA SER A 522 17.49 7.08 -54.03
C SER A 522 17.90 8.03 -52.91
#